data_AF-A0A2A5EKJ3-F1
#
_entry.id   AF-A0A2A5EKJ3-F1
#
_cell.length_a   1.000
_cell.length_b   1.000
_cell.length_c   1.000
_cell.angle_alpha   90.00
_cell.angle_beta   90.00
_cell.angle_gamma   90.00
#
_symmetry.space_group_name_H-M   'P 1'
#
loop_
_entity.id
_entity.type
_entity.pdbx_description
1 polymer ?
#
loop_
_entity_poly.entity_id
_entity_poly.type
_entity_poly.pdbx_seq_one_letter_code
_entity_poly.pdbx_strand_id
1 'polypeptide(L)'
;MMGRNVATYKFALAASLIELSSTGSDFIPLEDLAVPFSKNLCEHLKYSDKQITSPRSQFLESCRKANQGEVSSEELIETTARLGFVNVINAFHVVNEGDTPVRFFNDDRKTRGGITLTDDFFYLAEGGQFSNLPQEVEARWNLVDTAWGLDMARNLLDIEYDL
;
A
#
# COMPACT_ATOMS: atom_id res chain seq x y z
N MET A 1 -11.79 3.48 9.01
CA MET A 1 -11.56 4.94 8.97
C MET A 1 -10.21 5.27 8.33
N MET A 2 -10.21 6.05 7.25
CA MET A 2 -9.09 6.21 6.31
C MET A 2 -8.51 7.63 6.35
N GLY A 3 -7.23 7.75 6.73
CA GLY A 3 -6.46 8.97 6.49
C GLY A 3 -6.40 9.23 4.98
N ARG A 4 -6.85 10.43 4.55
CA ARG A 4 -7.13 10.81 3.15
C ARG A 4 -6.05 10.50 2.10
N ASN A 5 -4.80 10.31 2.50
CA ASN A 5 -3.73 9.88 1.59
C ASN A 5 -3.33 8.43 1.86
N VAL A 6 -3.42 8.01 3.11
CA VAL A 6 -2.87 6.77 3.63
C VAL A 6 -3.63 5.55 3.11
N ALA A 7 -4.94 5.67 2.85
CA ALA A 7 -5.78 4.54 2.44
C ALA A 7 -5.24 3.79 1.20
N THR A 8 -4.90 4.54 0.15
CA THR A 8 -4.49 3.97 -1.14
C THR A 8 -3.08 3.43 -1.11
N TYR A 9 -2.14 4.15 -0.50
CA TYR A 9 -0.81 3.61 -0.29
C TYR A 9 -0.84 2.38 0.62
N LYS A 10 -1.77 2.29 1.59
CA LYS A 10 -1.94 1.08 2.39
C LYS A 10 -2.36 -0.12 1.55
N PHE A 11 -3.29 0.04 0.61
CA PHE A 11 -3.66 -1.06 -0.27
C PHE A 11 -2.51 -1.48 -1.19
N ALA A 12 -1.79 -0.51 -1.77
CA ALA A 12 -0.57 -0.79 -2.53
C ALA A 12 0.48 -1.53 -1.68
N LEU A 13 0.68 -1.13 -0.43
CA LEU A 13 1.60 -1.82 0.48
C LEU A 13 1.11 -3.22 0.83
N ALA A 14 -0.17 -3.40 1.15
CA ALA A 14 -0.75 -4.70 1.46
C ALA A 14 -0.59 -5.68 0.29
N ALA A 15 -0.94 -5.26 -0.94
CA ALA A 15 -0.75 -6.05 -2.15
C ALA A 15 0.72 -6.45 -2.35
N SER A 16 1.64 -5.52 -2.11
CA SER A 16 3.08 -5.76 -2.21
C SER A 16 3.59 -6.79 -1.21
N LEU A 17 3.13 -6.72 0.05
CA LEU A 17 3.49 -7.69 1.07
C LEU A 17 2.98 -9.09 0.73
N ILE A 18 1.74 -9.19 0.21
CA ILE A 18 1.16 -10.46 -0.21
C ILE A 18 1.95 -11.05 -1.37
N GLU A 19 2.32 -10.26 -2.37
CA GLU A 19 3.14 -10.71 -3.51
C GLU A 19 4.50 -11.24 -3.03
N LEU A 20 5.17 -10.50 -2.15
CA LEU A 20 6.49 -10.84 -1.63
C LEU A 20 6.47 -11.98 -0.60
N SER A 21 5.32 -12.29 0.01
CA SER A 21 5.18 -13.40 0.96
C SER A 21 5.60 -14.75 0.38
N SER A 22 5.44 -14.91 -0.94
CA SER A 22 5.82 -16.13 -1.68
C SER A 22 7.33 -16.36 -1.77
N THR A 23 8.15 -15.36 -1.44
CA THR A 23 9.62 -15.43 -1.53
C THR A 23 10.27 -16.17 -0.35
N GLY A 24 9.55 -16.36 0.75
CA GLY A 24 10.03 -17.06 1.95
C GLY A 24 11.06 -16.31 2.80
N SER A 25 11.36 -15.05 2.48
CA SER A 25 12.21 -14.18 3.31
C SER A 25 11.37 -13.43 4.35
N ASP A 26 11.85 -13.35 5.59
CA ASP A 26 11.27 -12.50 6.63
C ASP A 26 11.62 -11.03 6.42
N PHE A 27 12.82 -10.74 5.93
CA PHE A 27 13.30 -9.40 5.69
C PHE A 27 13.09 -8.98 4.23
N ILE A 28 12.53 -7.79 4.05
CA ILE A 28 12.28 -7.17 2.74
C ILE A 28 13.01 -5.82 2.69
N PRO A 29 14.08 -5.69 1.90
CA PRO A 29 14.70 -4.40 1.58
C PRO A 29 13.70 -3.41 0.96
N LEU A 30 13.88 -2.11 1.20
CA LEU A 30 13.00 -1.11 0.57
C LEU A 30 13.06 -1.12 -0.96
N GLU A 31 14.19 -1.51 -1.55
CA GLU A 31 14.34 -1.63 -3.01
C GLU A 31 13.49 -2.77 -3.57
N ASP A 32 13.49 -3.93 -2.89
CA ASP A 32 12.65 -5.06 -3.26
C ASP A 32 11.16 -4.75 -3.05
N LEU A 33 10.84 -4.05 -1.97
CA LEU A 33 9.47 -3.60 -1.68
C LEU A 33 8.98 -2.55 -2.71
N ALA A 34 9.88 -1.70 -3.21
CA ALA A 34 9.56 -0.65 -4.16
C ALA A 34 9.06 -1.20 -5.50
N VAL A 35 9.50 -2.38 -5.91
CA VAL A 35 9.10 -3.01 -7.18
C VAL A 35 7.58 -3.23 -7.24
N PRO A 36 6.98 -4.12 -6.42
CA PRO A 36 5.53 -4.34 -6.45
C PRO A 36 4.75 -3.10 -5.99
N PHE A 37 5.28 -2.31 -5.06
CA PHE A 37 4.58 -1.13 -4.54
C PHE A 37 4.36 -0.06 -5.61
N SER A 38 5.41 0.29 -6.34
CA SER A 38 5.34 1.28 -7.41
C SER A 38 4.48 0.79 -8.57
N LYS A 39 4.59 -0.50 -8.94
CA LYS A 39 3.77 -1.12 -9.98
C LYS A 39 2.28 -1.04 -9.65
N ASN A 40 1.87 -1.56 -8.49
CA ASN A 40 0.48 -1.57 -8.04
C ASN A 40 -0.11 -0.16 -8.00
N LEU A 41 0.67 0.81 -7.51
CA LEU A 41 0.24 2.20 -7.46
C LEU A 41 0.11 2.84 -8.86
N CYS A 42 1.06 2.58 -9.76
CA CYS A 42 1.01 3.07 -11.12
C CYS A 42 -0.21 2.53 -11.87
N GLU A 43 -0.50 1.24 -11.74
CA GLU A 43 -1.67 0.61 -12.37
C GLU A 43 -2.98 1.28 -11.94
N HIS A 44 -3.16 1.50 -10.65
CA HIS A 44 -4.35 2.17 -10.11
C HIS A 44 -4.46 3.65 -10.49
N LEU A 45 -3.33 4.37 -10.55
CA LEU A 45 -3.30 5.78 -10.98
C LEU A 45 -3.76 5.99 -12.44
N LYS A 46 -3.75 4.95 -13.29
CA LYS A 46 -4.29 5.06 -14.66
C LYS A 46 -5.81 5.30 -14.67
N TYR A 47 -6.51 4.81 -13.64
CA TYR A 47 -7.97 4.83 -13.58
C TYR A 47 -8.51 5.82 -12.54
N SER A 48 -7.74 6.11 -11.49
CA SER A 48 -8.16 6.99 -10.39
C SER A 48 -7.10 8.04 -10.04
N ASP A 49 -7.04 9.11 -10.82
CA ASP A 49 -6.05 10.19 -10.63
C ASP A 49 -6.43 11.17 -9.49
N LYS A 50 -7.69 11.12 -9.00
CA LYS A 50 -8.22 12.03 -7.94
C LYS A 50 -7.65 11.76 -6.54
N GLN A 51 -6.73 10.82 -6.44
CA GLN A 51 -6.10 10.30 -5.23
C GLN A 51 -5.05 11.24 -4.62
N ILE A 52 -5.30 12.54 -4.48
CA ILE A 52 -4.30 13.44 -3.88
C ILE A 52 -4.90 14.60 -3.06
N THR A 53 -4.55 14.67 -1.77
CA THR A 53 -4.60 15.92 -0.98
C THR A 53 -3.28 16.71 -0.96
N SER A 54 -2.20 16.19 -1.55
CA SER A 54 -0.96 16.96 -1.80
C SER A 54 -0.59 16.97 -3.29
N PRO A 55 -1.14 17.89 -4.11
CA PRO A 55 -0.82 18.04 -5.54
C PRO A 55 0.68 18.22 -5.86
N ARG A 56 1.54 18.19 -4.84
CA ARG A 56 3.01 18.31 -4.90
C ARG A 56 3.76 17.03 -4.50
N SER A 57 3.10 15.87 -4.46
CA SER A 57 3.80 14.60 -4.20
C SER A 57 4.73 14.25 -5.37
N GLN A 58 6.03 14.46 -5.19
CA GLN A 58 7.06 14.09 -6.18
C GLN A 58 7.02 12.60 -6.55
N PHE A 59 6.69 11.74 -5.57
CA PHE A 59 6.55 10.31 -5.81
C PHE A 59 5.38 10.01 -6.77
N LEU A 60 4.20 10.59 -6.54
CA LEU A 60 3.06 10.35 -7.42
C LEU A 60 3.25 10.96 -8.81
N GLU A 61 3.99 12.07 -8.91
CA GLU A 61 4.41 12.60 -10.20
C GLU A 61 5.31 11.61 -10.96
N SER A 62 6.28 10.99 -10.27
CA SER A 62 7.13 9.94 -10.86
C SER A 62 6.30 8.74 -11.34
N CYS A 63 5.31 8.28 -10.57
CA CYS A 63 4.38 7.23 -11.00
C CYS A 63 3.60 7.62 -12.27
N ARG A 64 3.12 8.86 -12.37
CA ARG A 64 2.41 9.35 -13.57
C ARG A 64 3.33 9.40 -14.79
N LYS A 65 4.56 9.88 -14.61
CA LYS A 65 5.58 9.92 -15.66
C LYS A 65 5.95 8.51 -16.13
N ALA A 66 6.09 7.57 -15.22
CA ALA A 66 6.30 6.17 -15.55
C ALA A 66 5.15 5.58 -16.38
N ASN A 67 3.89 5.90 -16.03
CA ASN A 67 2.71 5.52 -16.83
C ASN A 67 2.70 6.13 -18.24
N GLN A 68 3.37 7.25 -18.45
CA GLN A 68 3.52 7.93 -19.74
C GLN A 68 4.78 7.47 -20.51
N GLY A 69 5.59 6.58 -19.91
CA GLY A 69 6.87 6.13 -20.48
C GLY A 69 8.00 7.16 -20.37
N GLU A 70 7.85 8.19 -19.52
CA GLU A 70 8.82 9.26 -19.34
C GLU A 70 9.90 8.96 -18.28
N VAL A 71 9.68 7.93 -17.46
CA VAL A 71 10.56 7.49 -16.36
C VAL A 71 10.80 5.98 -16.51
N SER A 72 12.05 5.53 -16.37
CA SER A 72 12.37 4.10 -16.46
C SER A 72 11.86 3.33 -15.24
N SER A 73 11.78 2.00 -15.35
CA SER A 73 11.39 1.17 -14.21
C SER A 73 12.39 1.30 -13.05
N GLU A 74 13.69 1.37 -13.36
CA GLU A 74 14.76 1.57 -12.38
C GLU A 74 14.64 2.92 -11.67
N GLU A 75 14.45 4.01 -12.41
CA GLU A 75 14.29 5.34 -11.83
C GLU A 75 13.02 5.44 -10.96
N LEU A 76 11.94 4.77 -11.36
CA LEU A 76 10.72 4.65 -10.55
C LEU A 76 10.99 3.90 -9.25
N ILE A 77 11.69 2.76 -9.31
CA ILE A 77 12.04 1.95 -8.12
C ILE A 77 12.91 2.76 -7.16
N GLU A 78 13.96 3.42 -7.65
CA GLU A 78 14.84 4.29 -6.84
C GLU A 78 14.05 5.43 -6.17
N THR A 79 13.19 6.10 -6.94
CA THR A 79 12.34 7.17 -6.41
C THR A 79 11.37 6.65 -5.36
N THR A 80 10.83 5.46 -5.57
CA THR A 80 9.90 4.79 -4.65
C THR A 80 10.58 4.40 -3.34
N ALA A 81 11.76 3.78 -3.40
CA ALA A 81 12.54 3.42 -2.22
C ALA A 81 12.86 4.65 -1.36
N ARG A 82 13.16 5.79 -2.00
CA ARG A 82 13.48 7.06 -1.33
C ARG A 82 12.27 7.80 -0.77
N LEU A 83 11.15 7.84 -1.51
CA LEU A 83 10.02 8.73 -1.22
C LEU A 83 8.70 8.01 -0.94
N GLY A 84 8.48 6.85 -1.54
CA GLY A 84 7.20 6.12 -1.49
C GLY A 84 6.84 5.64 -0.08
N PHE A 85 7.84 5.36 0.75
CA PHE A 85 7.63 4.75 2.06
C PHE A 85 7.60 5.73 3.24
N VAL A 86 7.78 7.04 2.99
CA VAL A 86 7.93 8.07 4.04
C VAL A 86 6.76 8.03 5.05
N ASN A 87 5.53 7.91 4.54
CA ASN A 87 4.33 7.97 5.37
C ASN A 87 3.63 6.60 5.53
N VAL A 88 3.61 5.77 4.49
CA VAL A 88 2.74 4.58 4.46
C VAL A 88 3.14 3.54 5.50
N ILE A 89 4.44 3.29 5.70
CA ILE A 89 4.93 2.30 6.68
C ILE A 89 4.53 2.70 8.11
N ASN A 90 4.67 3.99 8.45
CA ASN A 90 4.26 4.50 9.77
C ASN A 90 2.76 4.39 9.98
N ALA A 91 1.99 4.62 8.93
CA ALA A 91 0.55 4.72 9.03
C ALA A 91 -0.15 3.36 8.85
N PHE A 92 0.54 2.32 8.34
CA PHE A 92 -0.05 1.05 7.92
C PHE A 92 -0.91 0.40 9.01
N HIS A 93 -0.34 0.25 10.21
CA HIS A 93 -1.00 -0.37 11.36
C HIS A 93 -1.91 0.58 12.15
N VAL A 94 -2.00 1.86 11.77
CA VAL A 94 -2.87 2.84 12.45
C VAL A 94 -4.28 2.74 11.88
N VAL A 95 -5.24 2.27 12.68
CA VAL A 95 -6.66 2.13 12.31
C VAL A 95 -7.50 2.99 13.25
N ASN A 96 -8.38 3.82 12.69
CA ASN A 96 -9.14 4.85 13.43
C ASN A 96 -8.18 5.82 14.15
N GLU A 97 -8.03 5.68 15.46
CA GLU A 97 -7.20 6.53 16.33
C GLU A 97 -6.17 5.72 17.14
N GLY A 98 -6.03 4.41 16.87
CA GLY A 98 -5.16 3.50 17.62
C GLY A 98 -4.27 2.64 16.73
N ASP A 99 -3.17 2.14 17.30
CA ASP A 99 -2.35 1.11 16.68
C ASP A 99 -3.10 -0.23 16.73
N THR A 100 -2.99 -1.02 15.68
CA THR A 100 -3.58 -2.36 15.63
C THR A 100 -2.78 -3.25 16.58
N PRO A 101 -3.44 -4.09 17.41
CA PRO A 101 -2.73 -4.97 18.34
C PRO A 101 -1.85 -6.00 17.61
N VAL A 102 -2.18 -6.32 16.35
CA VAL A 102 -1.45 -7.21 15.47
C VAL A 102 -0.65 -6.39 14.46
N ARG A 103 0.65 -6.65 14.38
CA ARG A 103 1.55 -6.05 13.38
C ARG A 103 1.99 -7.11 12.40
N PHE A 104 1.96 -6.78 11.12
CA PHE A 104 2.38 -7.66 10.03
C PHE A 104 3.86 -7.48 9.67
N PHE A 105 4.45 -6.36 10.07
CA PHE A 105 5.87 -6.10 9.90
C PHE A 105 6.40 -5.14 10.97
N ASN A 106 7.70 -5.24 11.23
CA ASN A 106 8.50 -4.29 11.99
C ASN A 106 9.17 -3.29 11.04
N ASP A 107 9.25 -2.02 11.48
CA ASP A 107 9.93 -0.96 10.74
C ASP A 107 11.43 -0.95 11.05
N ASP A 108 12.21 -1.58 10.16
CA ASP A 108 13.67 -1.68 10.24
C ASP A 108 14.38 -0.75 9.26
N ARG A 109 13.72 0.31 8.79
CA ARG A 109 14.30 1.23 7.78
C ARG A 109 15.57 1.90 8.27
N LYS A 110 15.66 2.20 9.57
CA LYS A 110 16.82 2.87 10.19
C LYS A 110 17.96 1.91 10.54
N THR A 111 17.65 0.63 10.74
CA THR A 111 18.59 -0.38 11.24
C THR A 111 19.14 -1.23 10.09
N ARG A 112 18.27 -1.66 9.18
CA ARG A 112 18.60 -2.58 8.07
C ARG A 112 18.18 -2.08 6.70
N GLY A 113 17.45 -0.96 6.60
CA GLY A 113 17.01 -0.39 5.32
C GLY A 113 15.81 -1.11 4.70
N GLY A 114 14.91 -1.67 5.53
CA GLY A 114 13.77 -2.45 5.05
C GLY A 114 12.69 -2.64 6.12
N ILE A 115 11.87 -3.66 5.94
CA ILE A 115 10.89 -4.13 6.92
C ILE A 115 11.12 -5.61 7.20
N THR A 116 10.78 -6.05 8.41
CA THR A 116 10.83 -7.48 8.77
C THR A 116 9.41 -7.97 9.03
N LEU A 117 8.93 -8.92 8.24
CA LEU A 117 7.65 -9.60 8.42
C LEU A 117 7.59 -10.29 9.78
N THR A 118 6.43 -10.28 10.40
CA THR A 118 6.19 -10.92 11.71
C THR A 118 5.61 -12.32 11.55
N ASP A 119 5.67 -13.11 12.63
CA ASP A 119 4.99 -14.41 12.69
C ASP A 119 3.48 -14.27 12.45
N ASP A 120 2.85 -13.18 12.89
CA ASP A 120 1.43 -12.90 12.64
C ASP A 120 1.13 -12.77 11.13
N PHE A 121 2.06 -12.22 10.35
CA PHE A 121 1.92 -12.18 8.90
C PHE A 121 2.01 -13.57 8.28
N PHE A 122 2.96 -14.39 8.72
CA PHE A 122 3.09 -15.76 8.21
C PHE A 122 1.92 -16.65 8.63
N TYR A 123 1.40 -16.50 9.85
CA TYR A 123 0.19 -17.16 10.30
C TYR A 123 -1.01 -16.80 9.42
N LEU A 124 -1.15 -15.52 9.05
CA LEU A 124 -2.14 -15.09 8.07
C LEU A 124 -1.89 -15.72 6.69
N ALA A 125 -0.63 -15.81 6.27
CA ALA A 125 -0.20 -16.40 4.99
C ALA A 125 -0.51 -17.89 4.84
N GLU A 126 -0.42 -18.64 5.94
CA GLU A 126 -0.73 -20.07 6.00
C GLU A 126 -2.24 -20.35 6.09
N GLY A 127 -3.05 -19.33 6.41
CA GLY A 127 -4.49 -19.45 6.52
C GLY A 127 -5.16 -19.73 5.16
N GLY A 128 -6.20 -20.58 5.16
CA GLY A 128 -6.94 -20.92 3.92
C GLY A 128 -7.55 -19.71 3.19
N GLN A 129 -7.77 -18.60 3.91
CA GLN A 129 -8.29 -17.35 3.34
C GLN A 129 -7.23 -16.46 2.69
N PHE A 130 -5.94 -16.75 2.86
CA PHE A 130 -4.87 -15.93 2.28
C PHE A 130 -4.96 -15.84 0.75
N SER A 131 -5.38 -16.93 0.11
CA SER A 131 -5.63 -17.00 -1.33
C SER A 131 -6.68 -15.99 -1.83
N ASN A 132 -7.59 -15.55 -0.96
CA ASN A 132 -8.63 -14.56 -1.26
C ASN A 132 -8.19 -13.13 -0.93
N LEU A 133 -7.13 -12.93 -0.14
CA LEU A 133 -6.68 -11.59 0.27
C LEU A 133 -6.29 -10.68 -0.90
N PRO A 134 -5.59 -11.13 -1.97
CA PRO A 134 -5.34 -10.28 -3.12
C PRO A 134 -6.64 -9.69 -3.71
N GLN A 135 -7.69 -10.52 -3.80
CA GLN A 135 -8.98 -10.12 -4.34
C GLN A 135 -9.72 -9.19 -3.39
N GLU A 136 -9.64 -9.43 -2.08
CA GLU A 136 -10.23 -8.56 -1.06
C GLU A 136 -9.55 -7.18 -1.04
N VAL A 137 -8.21 -7.14 -1.06
CA VAL A 137 -7.44 -5.89 -1.11
C VAL A 137 -7.83 -5.07 -2.34
N GLU A 138 -7.90 -5.71 -3.51
CA GLU A 138 -8.29 -5.06 -4.75
C GLU A 138 -9.75 -4.58 -4.74
N ALA A 139 -10.68 -5.38 -4.21
CA ALA A 139 -12.08 -4.98 -4.08
C ALA A 139 -12.26 -3.78 -3.14
N ARG A 140 -11.55 -3.77 -2.00
CA ARG A 140 -11.57 -2.65 -1.05
C ARG A 140 -10.93 -1.40 -1.64
N TRP A 141 -9.85 -1.55 -2.40
CA TRP A 141 -9.20 -0.43 -3.07
C TRP A 141 -10.17 0.20 -4.09
N ASN A 142 -10.76 -0.60 -4.98
CA ASN A 142 -11.74 -0.12 -5.96
C ASN A 142 -12.95 0.57 -5.33
N LEU A 143 -13.42 0.08 -4.19
CA LEU A 143 -14.51 0.71 -3.43
C LEU A 143 -14.12 2.13 -2.99
N VAL A 144 -12.92 2.29 -2.42
CA VAL A 144 -12.40 3.58 -1.96
C VAL A 144 -12.20 4.54 -3.12
N ASP A 145 -11.63 4.06 -4.22
CA ASP A 145 -11.44 4.84 -5.44
C ASP A 145 -12.75 5.32 -6.03
N THR A 146 -13.74 4.43 -6.15
CA THR A 146 -15.07 4.75 -6.67
C THR A 146 -15.74 5.82 -5.80
N ALA A 147 -15.67 5.67 -4.47
CA ALA A 147 -16.30 6.62 -3.58
C ALA A 147 -15.68 8.01 -3.61
N TRP A 148 -14.35 8.10 -3.77
CA TRP A 148 -13.67 9.38 -3.98
C TRP A 148 -13.98 9.98 -5.36
N GLY A 149 -14.10 9.13 -6.39
CA GLY A 149 -14.48 9.53 -7.74
C GLY A 149 -15.86 10.21 -7.80
N LEU A 150 -16.80 9.67 -7.01
CA LEU A 150 -18.20 10.13 -6.90
C LEU A 150 -18.40 11.31 -5.92
N ASP A 151 -17.34 11.86 -5.34
CA ASP A 151 -17.38 12.93 -4.31
C ASP A 151 -18.31 12.59 -3.12
N MET A 152 -18.48 11.29 -2.84
CA MET A 152 -19.35 10.84 -1.75
C MET A 152 -18.71 11.17 -0.40
N ALA A 153 -19.50 11.78 0.49
CA ALA A 153 -19.07 12.06 1.85
C ALA A 153 -18.66 10.74 2.54
N ARG A 154 -17.46 10.75 3.14
CA ARG A 154 -16.77 9.62 3.79
C ARG A 154 -17.63 8.80 4.76
N ASN A 155 -18.72 9.35 5.26
CA ASN A 155 -19.59 8.75 6.28
C ASN A 155 -20.56 7.69 5.72
N LEU A 156 -20.57 7.44 4.39
CA LEU A 156 -21.45 6.44 3.76
C LEU A 156 -20.77 5.09 3.48
N LEU A 157 -19.47 4.96 3.73
CA LEU A 157 -18.66 3.77 3.41
C LEU A 157 -18.29 2.92 4.63
N ASP A 158 -18.82 3.24 5.81
CA ASP A 158 -18.82 2.28 6.91
C ASP A 158 -19.78 1.16 6.54
N ILE A 159 -19.30 0.24 5.71
CA ILE A 159 -19.90 -1.08 5.55
C ILE A 159 -19.67 -1.76 6.91
N GLU A 160 -20.72 -1.76 7.72
CA GLU A 160 -20.83 -2.54 8.94
C GLU A 160 -20.39 -3.98 8.61
N TYR A 161 -19.30 -4.40 9.25
CA TYR A 161 -19.04 -5.82 9.44
C TYR A 161 -20.09 -6.27 10.48
N ASP A 162 -21.19 -6.87 10.00
CA ASP A 162 -21.99 -7.72 10.87
C ASP A 162 -21.10 -8.91 11.26
N LEU A 163 -20.65 -8.90 12.53
CA LEU A 163 -20.10 -10.07 13.21
C LEU A 163 -21.22 -11.01 13.63
#